data_AF-A0A8J6JKA9-F1
#
_entry.id   AF-A0A8J6JKA9-F1
#
_cell.length_a   1.000
_cell.length_b   1.000
_cell.length_c   1.000
_cell.angle_alpha   90.00
_cell.angle_beta   90.00
_cell.angle_gamma   90.00
#
_symmetry.space_group_name_H-M   'P 1'
#
loop_
_entity.id
_entity.type
_entity.pdbx_description
1 polymer ?
#
loop_
_entity_poly.entity_id
_entity_poly.type
_entity_poly.pdbx_seq_one_letter_code
_entity_poly.pdbx_strand_id
1 'polypeptide(L)' 'ECIYRHKPDTFEEANHAIAEFIHFYNYERIQIKTGEAPLARHLSS' A
#
# COMPACT_ATOMS: atom_id res chain seq x y z
N GLU A 1 11.78 2.69 -2.06
CA GLU A 1 11.21 1.43 -1.55
C GLU A 1 11.01 0.51 -2.75
N CYS A 2 11.85 -0.51 -2.90
CA CYS A 2 11.80 -1.43 -4.04
C CYS A 2 10.94 -2.62 -3.60
N ILE A 3 9.63 -2.46 -3.70
CA ILE A 3 8.68 -3.43 -3.18
C ILE A 3 8.56 -4.54 -4.23
N TYR A 4 9.13 -5.68 -3.86
CA TYR A 4 9.09 -6.98 -4.54
C TYR A 4 9.70 -7.08 -5.94
N ARG A 5 10.95 -7.55 -5.97
CA ARG A 5 11.59 -8.19 -7.14
C ARG A 5 11.09 -9.63 -7.38
N HIS A 6 10.13 -10.10 -6.58
CA HIS A 6 9.56 -11.44 -6.68
C HIS A 6 8.40 -11.41 -7.67
N LYS A 7 8.48 -12.26 -8.70
CA LYS A 7 7.39 -12.46 -9.64
C LYS A 7 6.49 -13.55 -9.06
N PRO A 8 5.19 -13.27 -8.83
CA PRO A 8 4.28 -14.29 -8.33
C PRO A 8 4.15 -15.41 -9.36
N ASP A 9 4.10 -16.65 -8.89
CA ASP A 9 3.96 -17.84 -9.73
C ASP A 9 2.48 -18.14 -10.01
N THR A 10 1.59 -17.60 -9.18
CA THR A 10 0.13 -17.76 -9.30
C THR A 10 -0.63 -16.43 -9.27
N PHE A 11 -1.86 -16.43 -9.78
CA PHE A 11 -2.73 -15.26 -9.70
C PHE A 11 -3.15 -14.97 -8.27
N GLU A 12 -3.35 -16.00 -7.44
CA GLU A 12 -3.67 -15.85 -6.02
C GLU A 12 -2.57 -15.09 -5.27
N GLU A 13 -1.30 -15.45 -5.49
CA GLU A 13 -0.16 -14.74 -4.89
C GLU A 13 -0.07 -13.30 -5.38
N ALA A 14 -0.31 -13.05 -6.68
CA ALA A 14 -0.33 -11.71 -7.22
C ALA A 14 -1.43 -10.85 -6.56
N ASN A 15 -2.63 -11.42 -6.41
CA ASN A 15 -3.75 -10.74 -5.74
C ASN A 15 -3.44 -10.45 -4.27
N HIS A 16 -2.79 -11.39 -3.58
CA HIS A 16 -2.37 -11.19 -2.20
C HIS A 16 -1.36 -10.05 -2.08
N ALA A 17 -0.31 -10.07 -2.89
CA ALA A 17 0.71 -9.02 -2.89
C ALA A 17 0.12 -7.63 -3.22
N ILE A 18 -0.85 -7.56 -4.14
CA ILE A 18 -1.56 -6.31 -4.44
C ILE A 18 -2.38 -5.85 -3.23
N ALA A 19 -3.10 -6.75 -2.56
CA ALA A 19 -3.91 -6.40 -1.39
C ALA A 19 -3.04 -5.89 -0.23
N GLU A 20 -1.91 -6.55 0.03
CA GLU A 20 -0.93 -6.10 1.03
C GLU A 20 -0.34 -4.73 0.67
N PHE A 21 0.03 -4.52 -0.59
CA PHE A 21 0.54 -3.24 -1.05
C PHE A 21 -0.47 -2.11 -0.85
N ILE A 22 -1.74 -2.35 -1.19
CA ILE A 22 -2.83 -1.38 -0.99
C ILE A 22 -3.00 -1.08 0.51
N HIS A 23 -2.96 -2.10 1.36
CA HIS A 23 -3.06 -1.92 2.81
C HIS A 23 -1.92 -1.05 3.34
N PHE A 24 -0.67 -1.42 3.06
CA PHE A 24 0.51 -0.66 3.46
C PHE A 24 0.42 0.80 3.00
N TYR A 25 0.06 1.00 1.73
CA TYR A 25 -0.04 2.36 1.18
C TYR A 25 -1.13 3.19 1.87
N ASN A 26 -2.27 2.60 2.22
CA ASN A 26 -3.39 3.32 2.78
C ASN A 26 -3.22 3.65 4.26
N TYR A 27 -2.60 2.75 5.03
CA TYR A 27 -2.58 2.82 6.49
C TYR A 27 -1.20 3.09 7.09
N GLU A 28 -0.14 2.57 6.48
CA GLU A 28 1.21 2.61 7.06
C GLU A 28 2.09 3.72 6.44
N ARG A 29 1.87 4.02 5.16
CA ARG A 29 2.65 5.03 4.44
C ARG A 29 2.21 6.44 4.84
N ILE A 30 3.12 7.25 5.39
CA ILE A 30 2.85 8.66 5.76
C ILE A 30 3.16 9.60 4.58
N GLN A 31 2.28 10.56 4.30
CA GLN A 31 2.53 11.62 3.32
C GLN A 31 3.31 12.77 3.95
N ILE A 32 4.51 13.08 3.44
CA ILE A 32 5.37 14.14 3.99
C ILE A 32 4.68 15.52 4.02
N LYS A 33 3.83 15.83 3.04
CA LYS A 33 3.16 17.13 2.94
C LYS A 33 2.09 17.34 4.02
N THR A 34 1.42 16.27 4.44
CA THR A 34 0.27 16.36 5.36
C THR A 34 0.55 15.71 6.71
N GLY A 35 1.61 14.90 6.83
CA GLY A 35 1.92 14.11 8.02
C GLY A 35 0.95 12.94 8.25
N GLU A 36 0.07 12.64 7.31
CA GLU A 36 -1.01 11.66 7.47
C GLU A 36 -0.88 10.51 6.48
N ALA A 37 -1.41 9.35 6.86
CA ALA A 37 -1.63 8.26 5.92
C ALA A 37 -2.67 8.65 4.86
N PRO A 38 -2.57 8.17 3.61
CA PRO A 38 -3.51 8.49 2.54
C PRO A 38 -4.98 8.28 2.90
N LEU A 39 -5.31 7.17 3.59
CA LEU A 39 -6.69 6.93 3.99
C LEU A 39 -7.14 7.91 5.09
N ALA A 40 -6.29 8.15 6.09
CA ALA A 40 -6.59 9.11 7.16
C ALA A 40 -6.87 10.50 6.59
N ARG A 41 -6.07 10.93 5.60
CA ARG A 41 -6.27 12.19 4.87
C ARG A 41 -7.61 12.23 4.11
N HIS A 42 -8.02 11.12 3.51
CA HIS A 42 -9.31 11.04 2.80
C HIS A 42 -10.50 11.15 3.75
N LEU A 43 -10.36 10.70 5.00
CA LEU A 43 -11.40 10.77 6.02
C LEU A 43 -11.44 12.13 6.73
N SER A 44 -10.37 12.92 6.66
CA SER A 44 -10.28 14.25 7.25
C SER A 44 -10.74 15.38 6.32
N SER A 45 -10.98 15.09 5.03
CA SER A 45 -11.40 16.04 3.99
C SER A 45 -12.90 16.14 3.79
#